data_AF-D3ATR5-F1
#
_entry.id   AF-D3ATR5-F1
#
_cell.length_a   1.000
_cell.length_b   1.000
_cell.length_c   1.000
_cell.angle_alpha   90.00
_cell.angle_beta   90.00
_cell.angle_gamma   90.00
#
_symmetry.space_group_name_H-M   'P 1'
#
loop_
_entity.id
_entity.type
_entity.pdbx_description
1 polymer ?
#
loop_
_entity_poly.entity_id
_entity_poly.type
_entity_poly.pdbx_seq_one_letter_code
_entity_poly.pdbx_strand_id
1 'polypeptide(L)'
;DQAETSDGLLKLAAGCEQMSEHPLGQAIVLKAREQGLELAMPEKFESVTGAGIIASLGTSQVAVGNERLVEQMKVSMGDPVKEQAHQMANQGKTPMYLIADGKLKGIICVADTIKETSVEAVDQLKRLGITVCMLTGDNQKTADYIGKQAHIDTVIAEVLPEDKANVVESLQKQGKTVMMVGDGINDAPALVSADVGTAIGSGSDIALESGDIVLMKSDLRDVYKAVKLSRLTIRNIKQNLFWAFFYNSLGIPVAAGVLYLFGGPLLNPMFAGFAMSLSSVCVVSNALRLKTVKL
;
A
#
# COMPACT_ATOMS: atom_id res chain seq x y z
N ASP A 1 -9.39 -16.29 37.93
CA ASP A 1 -7.92 -16.20 37.80
C ASP A 1 -7.54 -14.98 36.96
N GLN A 2 -6.41 -14.31 37.22
CA GLN A 2 -5.95 -13.19 36.36
C GLN A 2 -5.78 -13.62 34.90
N ALA A 3 -5.60 -14.91 34.61
CA ALA A 3 -5.51 -15.48 33.27
C ALA A 3 -6.85 -15.57 32.49
N GLU A 4 -7.98 -15.18 33.09
CA GLU A 4 -9.31 -15.21 32.43
C GLU A 4 -9.69 -13.87 31.77
N THR A 5 -8.91 -12.81 31.99
CA THR A 5 -9.13 -11.51 31.33
C THR A 5 -8.25 -11.37 30.09
N SER A 6 -8.69 -10.57 29.12
CA SER A 6 -7.94 -10.26 27.90
C SER A 6 -6.51 -9.77 28.20
N ASP A 7 -6.39 -8.87 29.17
CA ASP A 7 -5.09 -8.30 29.56
C ASP A 7 -4.19 -9.33 30.25
N GLY A 8 -4.77 -10.25 31.03
CA GLY A 8 -4.02 -11.34 31.66
C GLY A 8 -3.49 -12.36 30.66
N LEU A 9 -4.28 -12.72 29.66
CA LEU A 9 -3.85 -13.56 28.53
C LEU A 9 -2.71 -12.89 27.76
N LEU A 10 -2.86 -11.61 27.44
CA LEU A 10 -1.84 -10.84 26.73
C LEU A 10 -0.55 -10.72 27.55
N LYS A 11 -0.66 -10.44 28.86
CA LYS A 11 0.48 -10.35 29.77
C LYS A 11 1.26 -11.67 29.83
N LEU A 12 0.56 -12.79 29.94
CA LEU A 12 1.19 -14.13 29.98
C LEU A 12 1.89 -14.44 28.67
N ALA A 13 1.21 -14.27 27.53
CA ALA A 13 1.80 -14.55 26.22
C ALA A 13 3.01 -13.64 25.94
N ALA A 14 2.89 -12.34 26.19
CA ALA A 14 3.98 -11.39 26.02
C ALA A 14 5.17 -11.68 26.96
N GLY A 15 4.92 -12.15 28.19
CA GLY A 15 5.97 -12.60 29.10
C GLY A 15 6.80 -13.75 28.52
N CYS A 16 6.15 -14.74 27.89
CA CYS A 16 6.82 -15.86 27.23
C CYS A 16 7.59 -15.43 25.96
N GLU A 17 6.99 -14.55 25.16
CA GLU A 17 7.52 -14.10 23.87
C GLU A 17 8.65 -13.07 23.99
N GLN A 18 9.04 -12.63 25.19
CA GLN A 18 10.12 -11.63 25.35
C GLN A 18 11.47 -12.06 24.78
N MET A 19 11.76 -13.36 24.78
CA MET A 19 12.99 -13.95 24.25
C MET A 19 12.85 -14.41 22.79
N SER A 20 11.68 -14.22 22.17
CA SER A 20 11.36 -14.67 20.83
C SER A 20 11.82 -13.64 19.78
N GLU A 21 12.56 -14.11 18.78
CA GLU A 21 12.90 -13.29 17.61
C GLU A 21 11.81 -13.32 16.53
N HIS A 22 10.76 -14.13 16.73
CA HIS A 22 9.71 -14.29 15.73
C HIS A 22 8.83 -13.03 15.63
N PRO A 23 8.52 -12.52 14.41
CA PRO A 23 7.72 -11.31 14.24
C PRO A 23 6.36 -11.34 14.97
N LEU A 24 5.69 -12.50 14.96
CA LEU A 24 4.43 -12.69 15.69
C LEU A 24 4.58 -12.51 17.21
N GLY A 25 5.65 -13.04 17.79
CA GLY A 25 5.95 -12.90 19.22
C GLY A 25 6.26 -11.45 19.58
N GLN A 26 7.07 -10.78 18.75
CA GLN A 26 7.38 -9.36 18.91
C GLN A 26 6.12 -8.49 18.85
N ALA A 27 5.16 -8.79 17.99
CA ALA A 27 3.88 -8.07 17.92
C ALA A 27 3.08 -8.19 19.23
N ILE A 28 3.07 -9.37 19.85
CA ILE A 28 2.40 -9.60 21.15
C ILE A 28 3.10 -8.80 22.25
N VAL A 29 4.43 -8.81 22.29
CA VAL A 29 5.24 -8.06 23.28
C VAL A 29 5.04 -6.55 23.12
N LEU A 30 5.07 -6.04 21.89
CA LEU A 30 4.81 -4.64 21.58
C LEU A 30 3.43 -4.23 22.09
N LYS A 31 2.40 -5.02 21.80
CA LYS A 31 1.04 -4.68 22.22
C LYS A 31 0.88 -4.62 23.73
N ALA A 32 1.50 -5.54 24.45
CA ALA A 32 1.45 -5.56 25.90
C ALA A 32 2.18 -4.34 26.52
N ARG A 33 3.31 -3.93 25.93
CA ARG A 33 4.04 -2.72 26.34
C ARG A 33 3.26 -1.44 26.06
N GLU A 34 2.57 -1.34 24.93
CA GLU A 34 1.66 -0.21 24.62
C GLU A 34 0.55 -0.06 25.67
N GLN A 35 0.06 -1.16 26.22
CA GLN A 35 -0.95 -1.17 27.28
C GLN A 35 -0.36 -0.94 28.69
N GLY A 36 0.96 -0.76 28.81
CA GLY A 36 1.63 -0.54 30.09
C GLY A 36 1.65 -1.78 30.98
N LEU A 37 1.54 -2.99 30.41
CA LEU A 37 1.56 -4.24 31.17
C LEU A 37 3.00 -4.58 31.61
N GLU A 38 3.18 -4.89 32.88
CA GLU A 38 4.46 -5.37 33.41
C GLU A 38 4.72 -6.82 32.99
N LEU A 39 5.79 -7.06 32.22
CA LEU A 39 6.10 -8.37 31.68
C LEU A 39 7.14 -9.08 32.54
N ALA A 40 6.84 -10.31 32.97
CA ALA A 40 7.79 -11.16 33.67
C ALA A 40 8.79 -11.79 32.68
N MET A 41 10.06 -11.86 33.06
CA MET A 41 11.08 -12.59 32.31
C MET A 41 10.92 -14.10 32.56
N PRO A 42 10.95 -14.94 31.52
CA PRO A 42 10.88 -16.38 31.68
C PRO A 42 12.18 -16.94 32.28
N GLU A 43 12.07 -17.85 33.24
CA GLU A 43 13.22 -18.53 33.85
C GLU A 43 13.81 -19.59 32.90
N LYS A 44 12.95 -20.20 32.10
CA LYS A 44 13.28 -21.17 31.06
C LYS A 44 12.51 -20.83 29.80
N PHE A 45 13.17 -20.96 28.66
CA PHE A 45 12.61 -20.70 27.35
C PHE A 45 13.08 -21.79 26.38
N GLU A 46 12.13 -22.36 25.65
CA GLU A 46 12.35 -23.37 24.62
C GLU A 46 11.57 -22.98 23.37
N SER A 47 12.25 -22.95 22.23
CA SER A 47 11.62 -22.75 20.92
C SER A 47 11.34 -24.10 20.28
N VAL A 48 10.08 -24.34 19.95
CA VAL A 48 9.63 -25.56 19.28
C VAL A 48 9.45 -25.24 17.81
N THR A 49 10.46 -25.61 17.01
CA THR A 49 10.54 -25.30 15.58
C THR A 49 9.25 -25.65 14.84
N GLY A 50 8.63 -24.63 14.22
CA GLY A 50 7.41 -24.79 13.43
C GLY A 50 6.12 -25.01 14.22
N ALA A 51 6.17 -24.92 15.55
CA ALA A 51 5.01 -25.07 16.43
C ALA A 51 4.79 -23.84 17.34
N GLY A 52 5.84 -23.30 17.96
CA GLY A 52 5.74 -22.14 18.85
C GLY A 52 6.83 -22.13 19.91
N ILE A 53 6.50 -21.65 21.11
CA ILE A 53 7.42 -21.55 22.24
C ILE A 53 6.82 -22.15 23.51
N ILE A 54 7.69 -22.61 24.40
CA ILE A 54 7.35 -23.07 25.76
C ILE A 54 8.26 -22.32 26.74
N ALA A 55 7.69 -21.75 27.78
CA ALA A 55 8.42 -20.99 28.78
C ALA A 55 7.91 -21.26 30.20
N SER A 56 8.79 -21.04 31.18
CA SER A 56 8.45 -21.10 32.60
C SER A 56 8.36 -19.68 33.17
N LEU A 57 7.18 -19.29 33.65
CA LEU A 57 6.94 -18.02 34.31
C LEU A 57 6.62 -18.29 35.78
N GLY A 58 7.63 -18.14 36.65
CA GLY A 58 7.55 -18.58 38.04
C GLY A 58 7.25 -20.09 38.12
N THR A 59 6.16 -20.45 38.78
CA THR A 59 5.73 -21.85 38.96
C THR A 59 4.91 -22.41 37.81
N SER A 60 4.45 -21.58 36.86
CA SER A 60 3.57 -22.01 35.78
C SER A 60 4.34 -22.29 34.50
N GLN A 61 3.99 -23.38 33.84
CA GLN A 61 4.48 -23.69 32.50
C GLN A 61 3.50 -23.13 31.47
N VAL A 62 3.98 -22.27 30.59
CA VAL A 62 3.17 -21.57 29.60
C VAL A 62 3.72 -21.87 28.20
N ALA A 63 2.83 -22.15 27.26
CA ALA A 63 3.17 -22.39 25.87
C ALA A 63 2.32 -21.52 24.94
N VAL A 64 2.94 -20.97 23.91
CA VAL A 64 2.31 -20.08 22.92
C VAL A 64 2.66 -20.60 21.53
N GLY A 65 1.67 -20.91 20.70
CA GLY A 65 1.96 -21.44 19.36
C GLY A 65 0.76 -21.77 18.51
N ASN A 66 0.99 -22.46 17.40
CA ASN A 66 -0.05 -22.87 16.45
C ASN A 66 -0.72 -24.20 16.87
N GLU A 67 -1.64 -24.69 16.03
CA GLU A 67 -2.41 -25.93 16.29
C GLU A 67 -1.51 -27.15 16.58
N ARG A 68 -0.34 -27.24 15.93
CA ARG A 68 0.62 -28.35 16.13
C ARG A 68 1.16 -28.38 17.56
N LEU A 69 1.40 -27.21 18.17
CA LEU A 69 1.89 -27.16 19.55
C LEU A 69 0.82 -27.69 20.51
N VAL A 70 -0.46 -27.38 20.25
CA VAL A 70 -1.58 -27.86 21.06
C VAL A 70 -1.72 -29.38 20.96
N GLU A 71 -1.57 -29.93 19.75
CA GLU A 71 -1.58 -31.38 19.50
C GLU A 71 -0.40 -32.09 20.19
N GLN A 72 0.81 -31.54 20.10
CA GLN A 72 2.01 -32.07 20.77
C GLN A 72 1.86 -32.09 22.29
N MET A 73 1.27 -31.04 22.86
CA MET A 73 0.98 -30.93 24.29
C MET A 73 -0.25 -31.75 24.73
N LYS A 74 -0.93 -32.43 23.79
CA LYS A 74 -2.14 -33.25 24.02
C LYS A 74 -3.25 -32.49 24.75
N VAL A 75 -3.39 -31.20 24.45
CA VAL A 75 -4.41 -30.35 25.05
C VAL A 75 -5.67 -30.40 24.20
N SER A 76 -6.82 -30.66 24.81
CA SER A 76 -8.10 -30.68 24.10
C SER A 76 -8.50 -29.27 23.68
N MET A 77 -8.67 -29.05 22.39
CA MET A 77 -9.39 -27.88 21.86
C MET A 77 -10.87 -28.21 21.81
N GLY A 78 -11.72 -27.42 22.44
CA GLY A 78 -13.16 -27.57 22.27
C GLY A 78 -13.58 -27.12 20.86
N ASP A 79 -14.58 -27.77 20.26
CA ASP A 79 -15.08 -27.45 18.92
C ASP A 79 -15.39 -25.95 18.70
N PRO A 80 -15.99 -25.21 19.65
CA PRO A 80 -16.25 -23.78 19.47
C PRO A 80 -14.98 -22.94 19.30
N VAL A 81 -13.90 -23.32 19.99
CA VAL A 81 -12.62 -22.61 19.97
C VAL A 81 -11.90 -22.86 18.65
N LYS A 82 -11.98 -24.10 18.14
CA LYS A 82 -11.44 -24.47 16.84
C LYS A 82 -12.15 -23.73 15.70
N GLU A 83 -13.48 -23.68 15.75
CA GLU A 83 -14.28 -22.94 14.78
C GLU A 83 -13.95 -21.44 14.79
N GLN A 84 -13.83 -20.83 15.98
CA GLN A 84 -13.44 -19.42 16.11
C GLN A 84 -12.03 -19.15 15.57
N ALA A 85 -11.06 -20.03 15.84
CA ALA A 85 -9.70 -19.91 15.30
C ALA A 85 -9.70 -19.99 13.77
N HIS A 86 -10.45 -20.93 13.18
CA HIS A 86 -10.60 -21.03 11.73
C HIS A 86 -11.27 -19.79 11.12
N GLN A 87 -12.28 -19.22 11.78
CA GLN A 87 -12.91 -17.97 11.32
C GLN A 87 -11.92 -16.81 11.33
N MET A 88 -11.09 -16.68 12.36
CA MET A 88 -10.06 -15.64 12.43
C MET A 88 -8.95 -15.87 11.39
N ALA A 89 -8.54 -17.12 11.15
CA ALA A 89 -7.60 -17.49 10.10
C ALA A 89 -8.12 -17.12 8.71
N ASN A 90 -9.41 -17.34 8.44
CA ASN A 90 -10.06 -16.92 7.20
C ASN A 90 -10.13 -15.39 7.02
N GLN A 91 -9.87 -14.61 8.07
CA GLN A 91 -9.77 -13.15 8.04
C GLN A 91 -8.31 -12.67 7.93
N GLY A 92 -7.36 -13.54 7.56
CA GLY A 92 -5.94 -13.19 7.45
C GLY A 92 -5.23 -13.04 8.79
N LYS A 93 -5.82 -13.50 9.89
CA LYS A 93 -5.19 -13.45 11.22
C LYS A 93 -4.50 -14.78 11.50
N THR A 94 -3.34 -14.74 12.13
CA THR A 94 -2.64 -15.94 12.61
C THR A 94 -3.06 -16.22 14.06
N PRO A 95 -3.87 -17.25 14.34
CA PRO A 95 -4.24 -17.62 15.70
C PRO A 95 -3.06 -18.28 16.43
N MET A 96 -2.72 -17.75 17.59
CA MET A 96 -1.72 -18.27 18.52
C MET A 96 -2.45 -18.75 19.79
N TYR A 97 -2.38 -20.04 20.07
CA TYR A 97 -3.00 -20.68 21.23
C TYR A 97 -2.11 -20.50 22.46
N LEU A 98 -2.69 -20.00 23.55
CA LEU A 98 -2.04 -19.89 24.84
C LEU A 98 -2.45 -21.06 25.73
N ILE A 99 -1.48 -21.86 26.15
CA ILE A 99 -1.66 -22.98 27.07
C ILE A 99 -0.93 -22.62 28.36
N ALA A 100 -1.57 -22.79 29.50
CA ALA A 100 -0.92 -22.70 30.80
C ALA A 100 -1.31 -23.90 31.67
N ASP A 101 -0.31 -24.54 32.27
CA ASP A 101 -0.46 -25.68 33.17
C ASP A 101 -1.31 -26.81 32.56
N GLY A 102 -1.03 -27.12 31.28
CA GLY A 102 -1.68 -28.19 30.51
C GLY A 102 -3.11 -27.88 30.06
N LYS A 103 -3.59 -26.65 30.20
CA LYS A 103 -4.93 -26.23 29.77
C LYS A 103 -4.87 -25.07 28.79
N LEU A 104 -5.71 -25.12 27.76
CA LEU A 104 -5.91 -23.98 26.87
C LEU A 104 -6.56 -22.83 27.64
N LYS A 105 -5.90 -21.68 27.66
CA LYS A 105 -6.37 -20.46 28.33
C LYS A 105 -7.03 -19.49 27.37
N GLY A 106 -6.59 -19.44 26.11
CA GLY A 106 -7.19 -18.56 25.10
C GLY A 106 -6.45 -18.60 23.77
N ILE A 107 -6.88 -17.74 22.85
CA ILE A 107 -6.26 -17.52 21.55
C ILE A 107 -5.92 -16.03 21.42
N ILE A 108 -4.70 -15.74 20.97
CA ILE A 108 -4.28 -14.41 20.54
C ILE A 108 -4.12 -14.44 19.03
N CYS A 109 -4.87 -13.61 18.33
CA CYS A 109 -4.77 -13.51 16.88
C CYS A 109 -3.88 -12.33 16.51
N VAL A 110 -2.79 -12.59 15.81
CA VAL A 110 -1.90 -11.57 15.26
C VAL A 110 -2.23 -11.39 13.79
N ALA A 111 -2.35 -10.16 13.31
CA ALA A 111 -2.68 -9.87 11.92
C ALA A 111 -1.84 -8.73 11.41
N ASP A 112 -1.47 -8.79 10.12
CA ASP A 112 -0.98 -7.61 9.43
C ASP A 112 -2.18 -6.72 9.11
N THR A 113 -2.26 -5.57 9.76
CA THR A 113 -3.40 -4.66 9.61
C THR A 113 -3.17 -3.72 8.45
N ILE A 114 -4.22 -3.48 7.68
CA ILE A 114 -4.22 -2.43 6.65
C ILE A 114 -3.92 -1.09 7.32
N LYS A 115 -2.95 -0.36 6.80
CA LYS A 115 -2.68 1.01 7.24
C LYS A 115 -3.91 1.88 6.96
N GLU A 116 -4.32 2.72 7.90
CA GLU A 116 -5.43 3.67 7.69
C GLU A 116 -5.19 4.56 6.46
N THR A 117 -3.94 4.91 6.18
CA THR A 117 -3.52 5.68 5.00
C THR A 117 -3.80 4.95 3.68
N SER A 118 -3.84 3.61 3.68
CA SER A 118 -4.17 2.81 2.50
C SER A 118 -5.65 2.98 2.13
N VAL A 119 -6.55 2.93 3.11
CA VAL A 119 -7.99 3.13 2.88
C VAL A 119 -8.26 4.52 2.31
N GLU A 120 -7.65 5.54 2.92
CA GLU A 120 -7.73 6.92 2.44
C GLU A 120 -7.25 7.06 0.98
N ALA A 121 -6.12 6.43 0.65
CA ALA A 121 -5.55 6.47 -0.69
C ALA A 121 -6.46 5.81 -1.74
N VAL A 122 -7.02 4.64 -1.44
CA VAL A 122 -7.96 3.94 -2.33
C VAL A 122 -9.20 4.78 -2.58
N ASP A 123 -9.80 5.35 -1.54
CA ASP A 123 -10.97 6.22 -1.68
C ASP A 123 -10.68 7.46 -2.52
N GLN A 124 -9.50 8.08 -2.33
CA GLN A 124 -9.08 9.24 -3.12
C GLN A 124 -8.86 8.90 -4.60
N LEU A 125 -8.25 7.76 -4.90
CA LEU A 125 -8.07 7.27 -6.28
C LEU A 125 -9.43 6.97 -6.93
N LYS A 126 -10.35 6.34 -6.20
CA LYS A 126 -11.71 6.06 -6.69
C LYS A 126 -12.49 7.33 -6.99
N ARG A 127 -12.36 8.38 -6.16
CA ARG A 127 -12.93 9.72 -6.46
C ARG A 127 -12.38 10.36 -7.72
N LEU A 128 -11.18 9.98 -8.16
CA LEU A 128 -10.61 10.39 -9.44
C LEU A 128 -11.14 9.56 -10.63
N GLY A 129 -12.05 8.61 -10.39
CA GLY A 129 -12.59 7.70 -11.39
C GLY A 129 -11.64 6.56 -11.77
N ILE A 130 -10.71 6.20 -10.87
CA ILE A 130 -9.74 5.13 -11.09
C ILE A 130 -10.24 3.86 -10.38
N THR A 131 -10.31 2.75 -11.12
CA THR A 131 -10.60 1.44 -10.55
C THR A 131 -9.34 0.91 -9.87
N VAL A 132 -9.45 0.49 -8.61
CA VAL A 132 -8.34 -0.06 -7.84
C VAL A 132 -8.45 -1.57 -7.78
N CYS A 133 -7.39 -2.24 -8.24
CA CYS A 133 -7.26 -3.70 -8.22
C CYS A 133 -6.15 -4.10 -7.24
N MET A 134 -6.40 -5.12 -6.41
CA MET A 134 -5.39 -5.71 -5.53
C MET A 134 -4.93 -7.04 -6.11
N LEU A 135 -3.61 -7.23 -6.17
CA LEU A 135 -2.92 -8.44 -6.61
C LEU A 135 -2.13 -9.01 -5.44
N THR A 136 -2.45 -10.23 -5.00
CA THR A 136 -1.75 -10.89 -3.89
C THR A 136 -1.51 -12.37 -4.14
N GLY A 137 -0.47 -12.92 -3.53
CA GLY A 137 -0.22 -14.35 -3.46
C GLY A 137 -0.94 -15.04 -2.29
N ASP A 138 -1.61 -14.27 -1.42
CA ASP A 138 -2.41 -14.82 -0.32
C ASP A 138 -3.63 -15.57 -0.84
N ASN A 139 -4.20 -16.41 0.02
CA ASN A 139 -5.44 -17.13 -0.29
C ASN A 139 -6.63 -16.19 -0.53
N GLN A 140 -7.62 -16.67 -1.28
CA GLN A 140 -8.78 -15.86 -1.68
C GLN A 140 -9.55 -15.25 -0.50
N LYS A 141 -9.74 -15.98 0.60
CA LYS A 141 -10.54 -15.50 1.74
C LYS A 141 -9.87 -14.32 2.46
N THR A 142 -8.57 -14.43 2.70
CA THR A 142 -7.76 -13.35 3.27
C THR A 142 -7.76 -12.15 2.34
N ALA A 143 -7.52 -12.36 1.05
CA ALA A 143 -7.49 -11.30 0.05
C ALA A 143 -8.84 -10.57 -0.04
N ASP A 144 -9.97 -11.30 -0.05
CA ASP A 144 -11.31 -10.70 -0.09
C ASP A 144 -11.61 -9.90 1.18
N TYR A 145 -11.18 -10.39 2.35
CA TYR A 145 -11.36 -9.69 3.61
C TYR A 145 -10.59 -8.37 3.62
N ILE A 146 -9.32 -8.40 3.22
CA ILE A 146 -8.46 -7.21 3.12
C ILE A 146 -9.01 -6.24 2.06
N GLY A 147 -9.39 -6.75 0.89
CA GLY A 147 -9.96 -5.94 -0.18
C GLY A 147 -11.25 -5.21 0.23
N LYS A 148 -12.12 -5.87 1.01
CA LYS A 148 -13.32 -5.23 1.57
C LYS A 148 -12.99 -4.11 2.55
N GLN A 149 -12.04 -4.33 3.46
CA GLN A 149 -11.64 -3.31 4.42
C GLN A 149 -10.96 -2.10 3.76
N ALA A 150 -10.19 -2.32 2.69
CA ALA A 150 -9.53 -1.26 1.93
C ALA A 150 -10.42 -0.63 0.83
N HIS A 151 -11.68 -1.04 0.69
CA HIS A 151 -12.61 -0.59 -0.35
C HIS A 151 -12.10 -0.82 -1.80
N ILE A 152 -11.33 -1.89 -2.02
CA ILE A 152 -10.81 -2.31 -3.33
C ILE A 152 -11.97 -2.72 -4.25
N ASP A 153 -11.89 -2.40 -5.55
CA ASP A 153 -12.93 -2.75 -6.53
C ASP A 153 -12.81 -4.19 -7.04
N THR A 154 -11.58 -4.66 -7.25
CA THR A 154 -11.29 -6.02 -7.73
C THR A 154 -10.13 -6.62 -6.96
N VAL A 155 -10.31 -7.85 -6.48
CA VAL A 155 -9.27 -8.61 -5.78
C VAL A 155 -8.91 -9.82 -6.64
N ILE A 156 -7.62 -10.02 -6.87
CA ILE A 156 -7.06 -11.18 -7.56
C ILE A 156 -6.04 -11.80 -6.61
N ALA A 157 -6.38 -12.97 -6.08
CA ALA A 157 -5.62 -13.67 -5.06
C ALA A 157 -4.87 -14.87 -5.67
N GLU A 158 -4.00 -15.50 -4.86
CA GLU A 158 -3.25 -16.70 -5.22
C GLU A 158 -2.39 -16.52 -6.50
N VAL A 159 -1.93 -15.30 -6.76
CA VAL A 159 -1.13 -14.95 -7.94
C VAL A 159 0.36 -15.12 -7.65
N LEU A 160 1.04 -15.93 -8.46
CA LEU A 160 2.50 -16.08 -8.39
C LEU A 160 3.20 -14.82 -8.91
N PRO A 161 4.43 -14.51 -8.46
CA PRO A 161 5.20 -13.35 -8.95
C PRO A 161 5.28 -13.26 -10.47
N GLU A 162 5.50 -14.39 -11.14
CA GLU A 162 5.58 -14.50 -12.61
C GLU A 162 4.25 -14.19 -13.31
N ASP A 163 3.13 -14.50 -12.65
CA ASP A 163 1.78 -14.33 -13.20
C ASP A 163 1.23 -12.91 -13.01
N LYS A 164 1.83 -12.10 -12.14
CA LYS A 164 1.39 -10.71 -11.94
C LYS A 164 1.50 -9.88 -13.23
N ALA A 165 2.56 -10.09 -14.02
CA ALA A 165 2.73 -9.43 -15.32
C ALA A 165 1.62 -9.84 -16.31
N ASN A 166 1.25 -11.13 -16.35
CA ASN A 166 0.16 -11.64 -17.19
C ASN A 166 -1.18 -10.96 -16.86
N VAL A 167 -1.44 -10.68 -15.58
CA VAL A 167 -2.64 -9.96 -15.17
C VAL A 167 -2.62 -8.51 -15.66
N VAL A 168 -1.48 -7.82 -15.53
CA VAL A 168 -1.31 -6.46 -16.06
C VAL A 168 -1.58 -6.42 -17.56
N GLU A 169 -0.97 -7.32 -18.33
CA GLU A 169 -1.21 -7.41 -19.77
C GLU A 169 -2.68 -7.71 -20.11
N SER A 170 -3.33 -8.58 -19.35
CA SER A 170 -4.75 -8.90 -19.56
C SER A 170 -5.64 -7.66 -19.37
N LEU A 171 -5.35 -6.83 -18.36
CA LEU A 171 -6.05 -5.58 -18.13
C LEU A 171 -5.76 -4.56 -19.26
N GLN A 172 -4.53 -4.49 -19.75
CA GLN A 172 -4.17 -3.65 -20.89
C GLN A 172 -4.88 -4.09 -22.19
N LYS A 173 -4.97 -5.41 -22.44
CA LYS A 173 -5.72 -5.97 -23.59
C LYS A 173 -7.21 -5.66 -23.54
N GLN A 174 -7.77 -5.35 -22.36
CA GLN A 174 -9.14 -4.83 -22.21
C GLN A 174 -9.26 -3.32 -22.52
N GLY A 175 -8.19 -2.67 -22.97
CA GLY A 175 -8.15 -1.25 -23.28
C GLY A 175 -7.98 -0.34 -22.06
N LYS A 176 -7.57 -0.88 -20.91
CA LYS A 176 -7.28 -0.09 -19.70
C LYS A 176 -5.84 0.39 -19.74
N THR A 177 -5.58 1.60 -19.26
CA THR A 177 -4.23 2.05 -18.91
C THR A 177 -3.94 1.63 -17.47
N VAL A 178 -2.87 0.88 -17.25
CA VAL A 178 -2.58 0.22 -15.98
C VAL A 178 -1.37 0.87 -15.31
N MET A 179 -1.55 1.27 -14.05
CA MET A 179 -0.46 1.66 -13.16
C MET A 179 -0.25 0.53 -12.15
N MET A 180 0.92 -0.10 -12.16
CA MET A 180 1.27 -1.14 -11.19
C MET A 180 1.99 -0.51 -10.01
N VAL A 181 1.63 -0.89 -8.79
CA VAL A 181 2.22 -0.37 -7.56
C VAL A 181 2.72 -1.55 -6.71
N GLY A 182 4.00 -1.59 -6.37
CA GLY A 182 4.62 -2.72 -5.67
C GLY A 182 5.92 -2.37 -4.96
N ASP A 183 6.49 -3.33 -4.24
CA ASP A 183 7.78 -3.18 -3.52
C ASP A 183 9.02 -3.46 -4.41
N GLY A 184 8.78 -4.00 -5.61
CA GLY A 184 9.75 -4.21 -6.67
C GLY A 184 10.72 -5.37 -6.50
N ILE A 185 10.63 -6.18 -5.43
CA ILE A 185 11.39 -7.44 -5.35
C ILE A 185 10.64 -8.55 -6.08
N ASN A 186 9.38 -8.76 -5.70
CA ASN A 186 8.52 -9.80 -6.30
C ASN A 186 7.67 -9.25 -7.46
N ASP A 187 7.62 -7.93 -7.62
CA ASP A 187 6.71 -7.25 -8.53
C ASP A 187 7.42 -6.64 -9.75
N ALA A 188 8.75 -6.74 -9.85
CA ALA A 188 9.53 -6.11 -10.92
C ALA A 188 9.00 -6.42 -12.34
N PRO A 189 8.70 -7.68 -12.72
CA PRO A 189 8.14 -7.96 -14.05
C PRO A 189 6.80 -7.26 -14.32
N ALA A 190 5.94 -7.17 -13.30
CA ALA A 190 4.65 -6.49 -13.40
C ALA A 190 4.79 -4.96 -13.45
N LEU A 191 5.78 -4.39 -12.73
CA LEU A 191 6.09 -2.97 -12.77
C LEU A 191 6.55 -2.54 -14.18
N VAL A 192 7.43 -3.32 -14.81
CA VAL A 192 7.95 -3.05 -16.16
C VAL A 192 6.89 -3.25 -17.24
N SER A 193 5.97 -4.21 -17.05
CA SER A 193 4.89 -4.49 -18.01
C SER A 193 3.77 -3.44 -18.00
N ALA A 194 3.59 -2.73 -16.88
CA ALA A 194 2.55 -1.72 -16.75
C ALA A 194 2.81 -0.48 -17.62
N ASP A 195 1.76 0.29 -17.92
CA ASP A 195 1.92 1.58 -18.60
C ASP A 195 2.65 2.60 -17.72
N VAL A 196 2.52 2.44 -16.39
CA VAL A 196 3.28 3.16 -15.37
C VAL A 196 3.62 2.22 -14.22
N GLY A 197 4.90 1.87 -14.08
CA GLY A 197 5.42 1.14 -12.92
C GLY A 197 5.71 2.08 -11.76
N THR A 198 5.20 1.79 -10.56
CA THR A 198 5.45 2.59 -9.35
C THR A 198 5.98 1.74 -8.20
N ALA A 199 7.22 1.99 -7.79
CA ALA A 199 7.85 1.33 -6.66
C ALA A 199 7.59 2.09 -5.35
N ILE A 200 7.35 1.37 -4.25
CA ILE A 200 7.13 1.94 -2.91
C ILE A 200 8.31 1.68 -1.97
N GLY A 201 8.72 2.73 -1.27
CA GLY A 201 9.69 2.68 -0.17
C GLY A 201 11.13 2.75 -0.64
N SER A 202 12.05 2.45 0.27
CA SER A 202 13.47 2.23 -0.03
C SER A 202 13.68 0.84 -0.64
N GLY A 203 12.89 0.51 -1.67
CA GLY A 203 12.95 -0.80 -2.33
C GLY A 203 14.39 -1.19 -2.67
N SER A 204 14.64 -2.49 -2.77
CA SER A 204 15.93 -3.01 -3.23
C SER A 204 16.35 -2.30 -4.52
N ASP A 205 17.65 -2.27 -4.84
CA ASP A 205 18.15 -1.57 -6.04
C ASP A 205 17.39 -1.97 -7.33
N ILE A 206 16.87 -3.20 -7.37
CA ILE A 206 16.04 -3.74 -8.46
C ILE A 206 14.72 -2.97 -8.62
N ALA A 207 14.07 -2.57 -7.52
CA ALA A 207 12.83 -1.81 -7.53
C ALA A 207 13.04 -0.37 -8.03
N LEU A 208 14.19 0.23 -7.69
CA LEU A 208 14.59 1.55 -8.18
C LEU A 208 14.84 1.56 -9.68
N GLU A 209 15.35 0.48 -10.25
CA GLU A 209 15.60 0.36 -11.69
C GLU A 209 14.37 -0.04 -12.51
N SER A 210 13.35 -0.65 -11.88
CA SER A 210 12.21 -1.24 -12.60
C SER A 210 10.96 -0.35 -12.67
N GLY A 211 10.88 0.76 -11.92
CA GLY A 211 9.70 1.63 -11.86
C GLY A 211 9.91 3.01 -12.48
N ASP A 212 8.91 3.52 -13.21
CA ASP A 212 8.89 4.89 -13.74
C ASP A 212 8.78 5.95 -12.63
N ILE A 213 8.11 5.59 -11.53
CA ILE A 213 7.91 6.43 -10.35
C ILE A 213 8.41 5.68 -9.11
N VAL A 214 9.20 6.36 -8.28
CA VAL A 214 9.67 5.82 -7.00
C VAL A 214 9.10 6.67 -5.87
N LEU A 215 8.33 6.05 -4.98
CA LEU A 215 7.80 6.69 -3.79
C LEU A 215 8.78 6.52 -2.63
N MET A 216 9.43 7.63 -2.24
CA MET A 216 10.43 7.65 -1.17
C MET A 216 9.88 7.19 0.19
N LYS A 217 8.58 7.34 0.41
CA LYS A 217 7.90 6.96 1.65
C LYS A 217 7.01 5.76 1.40
N SER A 218 6.87 4.89 2.41
CA SER A 218 5.92 3.78 2.39
C SER A 218 4.49 4.22 2.69
N ASP A 219 4.00 5.24 1.97
CA ASP A 219 2.68 5.85 2.10
C ASP A 219 1.95 5.88 0.74
N LEU A 220 0.87 5.10 0.63
CA LEU A 220 0.09 4.96 -0.60
C LEU A 220 -0.61 6.26 -1.03
N ARG A 221 -0.77 7.25 -0.14
CA ARG A 221 -1.34 8.56 -0.51
C ARG A 221 -0.46 9.29 -1.51
N ASP A 222 0.82 8.97 -1.57
CA ASP A 222 1.72 9.58 -2.55
C ASP A 222 1.43 9.07 -3.99
N VAL A 223 0.83 7.87 -4.15
CA VAL A 223 0.28 7.41 -5.45
C VAL A 223 -0.83 8.36 -5.92
N TYR A 224 -1.78 8.67 -5.05
CA TYR A 224 -2.84 9.63 -5.37
C TYR A 224 -2.26 11.01 -5.73
N LYS A 225 -1.28 11.50 -4.96
CA LYS A 225 -0.63 12.79 -5.24
C LYS A 225 0.07 12.77 -6.59
N ALA A 226 0.76 11.70 -6.95
CA ALA A 226 1.43 11.55 -8.24
C ALA A 226 0.42 11.63 -9.40
N VAL A 227 -0.69 10.88 -9.31
CA VAL A 227 -1.74 10.90 -10.34
C VAL A 227 -2.43 12.27 -10.42
N LYS A 228 -2.74 12.88 -9.28
CA LYS A 228 -3.34 14.22 -9.22
C LYS A 228 -2.40 15.28 -9.84
N LEU A 229 -1.12 15.23 -9.51
CA LEU A 229 -0.11 16.11 -10.07
C LEU A 229 0.00 15.93 -11.58
N SER A 230 0.06 14.69 -12.07
CA SER A 230 0.08 14.39 -13.52
C SER A 230 -1.10 15.03 -14.26
N ARG A 231 -2.34 14.87 -13.75
CA ARG A 231 -3.53 15.50 -14.34
C ARG A 231 -3.43 17.03 -14.37
N LEU A 232 -2.93 17.65 -13.31
CA LEU A 232 -2.74 19.10 -13.24
C LEU A 232 -1.65 19.58 -14.20
N THR A 233 -0.56 18.83 -14.33
CA THR A 233 0.53 19.11 -15.28
C THR A 233 0.02 19.04 -16.72
N ILE A 234 -0.72 17.98 -17.10
CA ILE A 234 -1.30 17.86 -18.44
C ILE A 234 -2.29 18.99 -18.72
N ARG A 235 -3.10 19.40 -17.73
CA ARG A 235 -3.97 20.57 -17.88
C ARG A 235 -3.16 21.85 -18.13
N ASN A 236 -2.06 22.04 -17.42
CA ASN A 236 -1.18 23.19 -17.61
C ASN A 236 -0.54 23.18 -19.01
N ILE A 237 -0.04 22.03 -19.47
CA ILE A 237 0.52 21.86 -20.81
C ILE A 237 -0.51 22.19 -21.88
N LYS A 238 -1.75 21.69 -21.77
CA LYS A 238 -2.83 22.00 -22.71
C LYS A 238 -3.14 23.50 -22.75
N GLN A 239 -3.12 24.19 -21.61
CA GLN A 239 -3.30 25.65 -21.55
C GLN A 239 -2.15 26.39 -22.24
N ASN A 240 -0.90 25.96 -22.01
CA ASN A 240 0.27 26.59 -22.61
C ASN A 240 0.28 26.40 -24.13
N LEU A 241 -0.04 25.19 -24.61
CA LEU A 241 -0.20 24.91 -26.03
C LEU A 241 -1.34 25.73 -26.65
N PHE A 242 -2.48 25.85 -25.96
CA PHE A 242 -3.58 26.69 -26.43
C PHE A 242 -3.12 28.13 -26.67
N TRP A 243 -2.41 28.75 -25.71
CA TRP A 243 -1.89 30.10 -25.89
C TRP A 243 -0.85 30.18 -27.00
N ALA A 244 0.09 29.24 -27.05
CA ALA A 244 1.11 29.19 -28.09
C ALA A 244 0.49 29.12 -29.50
N PHE A 245 -0.54 28.28 -29.70
CA PHE A 245 -1.25 28.19 -30.96
C PHE A 245 -2.12 29.42 -31.22
N PHE A 246 -2.81 29.96 -30.22
CA PHE A 246 -3.69 31.12 -30.37
C PHE A 246 -2.96 32.33 -30.96
N TYR A 247 -1.79 32.70 -30.43
CA TYR A 247 -1.01 33.83 -30.94
C TYR A 247 -0.49 33.57 -32.36
N ASN A 248 -0.02 32.35 -32.64
CA ASN A 248 0.48 31.99 -33.97
C ASN A 248 -0.63 31.94 -35.03
N SER A 249 -1.79 31.36 -34.69
CA SER A 249 -2.95 31.31 -35.57
C SER A 249 -3.49 32.70 -35.91
N LEU A 250 -3.38 33.68 -34.99
CA LEU A 250 -3.70 35.08 -35.28
C LEU A 250 -2.59 35.79 -36.05
N GLY A 251 -1.32 35.51 -35.72
CA GLY A 251 -0.16 36.17 -36.32
C GLY A 251 0.07 35.79 -37.77
N ILE A 252 -0.15 34.53 -38.16
CA ILE A 252 0.12 34.04 -39.52
C ILE A 252 -0.76 34.75 -40.58
N PRO A 253 -2.10 34.86 -40.46
CA PRO A 253 -2.92 35.60 -41.42
C PRO A 253 -2.55 37.08 -41.49
N VAL A 254 -2.19 37.69 -40.35
CA VAL A 254 -1.75 39.09 -40.31
C VAL A 254 -0.43 39.27 -41.06
N ALA A 255 0.55 38.38 -40.84
CA ALA A 255 1.82 38.36 -41.57
C ALA A 255 1.62 38.09 -43.08
N ALA A 256 0.67 37.23 -43.44
CA ALA A 256 0.33 36.90 -44.82
C ALA A 256 -0.40 38.04 -45.57
N GLY A 257 -0.70 39.16 -44.91
CA GLY A 257 -1.23 40.36 -45.55
C GLY A 257 -2.75 40.52 -45.50
N VAL A 258 -3.46 39.77 -44.65
CA VAL A 258 -4.92 39.95 -44.48
C VAL A 258 -5.27 41.38 -44.08
N LEU A 259 -4.50 41.99 -43.17
CA LEU A 259 -4.70 43.41 -42.81
C LEU A 259 -4.45 44.35 -43.99
N TYR A 260 -3.49 44.01 -44.86
CA TYR A 260 -3.14 44.81 -46.03
C TYR A 260 -4.26 44.81 -47.09
N LEU A 261 -4.95 43.68 -47.26
CA LEU A 261 -6.11 43.58 -48.16
C LEU A 261 -7.26 44.54 -47.79
N PHE A 262 -7.36 44.95 -46.53
CA PHE A 262 -8.36 45.93 -46.04
C PHE A 262 -7.78 47.35 -45.86
N GLY A 263 -6.61 47.65 -46.44
CA GLY A 263 -5.97 48.97 -46.36
C GLY A 263 -5.15 49.20 -45.08
N GLY A 264 -4.89 48.15 -44.30
CA GLY A 264 -4.08 48.20 -43.08
C GLY A 264 -2.57 47.98 -43.31
N PRO A 265 -1.74 48.15 -42.26
CA PRO A 265 -0.30 47.96 -42.35
C PRO A 265 0.09 46.46 -42.40
N LEU A 266 1.25 46.16 -43.00
CA LEU A 266 1.90 44.85 -42.89
C LEU A 266 2.42 44.63 -41.46
N LEU A 267 2.52 43.36 -41.02
CA LEU A 267 3.01 43.03 -39.68
C LEU A 267 4.44 43.57 -39.47
N ASN A 268 4.61 44.48 -38.51
CA ASN A 268 5.94 44.97 -38.14
C ASN A 268 6.67 43.91 -37.29
N PRO A 269 7.91 43.50 -37.67
CA PRO A 269 8.71 42.55 -36.89
C PRO A 269 8.89 42.89 -35.41
N MET A 270 8.88 44.18 -35.03
CA MET A 270 8.97 44.59 -33.62
C MET A 270 7.75 44.15 -32.81
N PHE A 271 6.54 44.28 -33.35
CA PHE A 271 5.32 43.83 -32.65
C PHE A 271 5.25 42.31 -32.58
N ALA A 272 5.74 41.61 -33.61
CA ALA A 272 5.86 40.16 -33.60
C ALA A 272 6.83 39.69 -32.48
N GLY A 273 8.01 40.31 -32.37
CA GLY A 273 8.97 40.01 -31.30
C GLY A 273 8.44 40.33 -29.90
N PHE A 274 7.70 41.43 -29.75
CA PHE A 274 7.04 41.77 -28.48
C PHE A 274 5.97 40.74 -28.10
N ALA A 275 5.10 40.35 -29.04
CA ALA A 275 4.07 39.34 -28.80
C ALA A 275 4.69 37.96 -28.45
N MET A 276 5.79 37.58 -29.10
CA MET A 276 6.52 36.35 -28.80
C MET A 276 7.11 36.35 -27.37
N SER A 277 7.66 37.49 -26.96
CA SER A 277 8.19 37.68 -25.61
C SER A 277 7.08 37.63 -24.56
N LEU A 278 5.95 38.30 -24.80
CA LEU A 278 4.80 38.30 -23.90
C LEU A 278 4.18 36.91 -23.76
N SER A 279 4.10 36.15 -24.85
CA SER A 279 3.66 34.75 -24.84
C SER A 279 4.52 33.88 -23.92
N SER A 280 5.85 34.06 -23.97
CA SER A 280 6.78 33.33 -23.11
C SER A 280 6.54 33.65 -21.63
N VAL A 281 6.31 34.93 -21.29
CA VAL A 281 5.97 35.34 -19.93
C VAL A 281 4.66 34.69 -19.48
N CYS A 282 3.60 34.73 -20.30
CA CYS A 282 2.32 34.10 -19.99
C CYS A 282 2.44 32.59 -19.74
N VAL A 283 3.18 31.87 -20.60
CA VAL A 283 3.40 30.43 -20.47
C VAL A 283 4.18 30.09 -19.20
N VAL A 284 5.27 30.81 -18.92
CA VAL A 284 6.09 30.60 -17.71
C VAL A 284 5.28 30.91 -16.46
N SER A 285 4.56 32.04 -16.43
CA SER A 285 3.68 32.39 -15.31
C SER A 285 2.58 31.36 -15.10
N ASN A 286 1.99 30.82 -16.17
CA ASN A 286 0.99 29.77 -16.05
C ASN A 286 1.60 28.46 -15.51
N ALA A 287 2.78 28.06 -15.96
CA ALA A 287 3.50 26.89 -15.45
C ALA A 287 3.81 27.01 -13.95
N LEU A 288 4.23 28.20 -13.50
CA LEU A 288 4.56 28.45 -12.09
C LEU A 288 3.36 28.29 -11.15
N ARG A 289 2.13 28.38 -11.63
CA ARG A 289 0.93 28.10 -10.81
C ARG A 289 0.90 26.68 -10.26
N LEU A 290 1.60 25.74 -10.91
CA LEU A 290 1.69 24.37 -10.42
C LEU A 290 2.44 24.29 -9.08
N LYS A 291 3.36 25.23 -8.79
CA LYS A 291 4.12 25.28 -7.52
C LYS A 291 3.26 25.58 -6.30
N THR A 292 2.10 26.21 -6.46
CA THR A 292 1.22 26.60 -5.34
C THR A 292 0.12 25.58 -5.07
N VAL A 293 0.08 24.49 -5.84
CA VAL A 293 -0.88 23.40 -5.65
C VAL A 293 -0.57 22.67 -4.34
N LYS A 294 -1.60 22.49 -3.52
CA LYS A 294 -1.54 21.63 -2.32
C LYS A 294 -1.88 20.19 -2.72
N LEU A 295 -0.93 19.29 -2.48
CA LEU A 295 -1.04 17.86 -2.71
C LEU A 295 -1.33 17.11 -1.42
#